data_AF-A0A933X2Z5-F1
#
_entry.id   AF-A0A933X2Z5-F1
#
_cell.length_a   1.000
_cell.length_b   1.000
_cell.length_c   1.000
_cell.angle_alpha   90.00
_cell.angle_beta   90.00
_cell.angle_gamma   90.00
#
_symmetry.space_group_name_H-M   'P 1'
#
loop_
_entity.id
_entity.type
_entity.pdbx_description
1 polymer ?
#
loop_
_entity_poly.entity_id
_entity_poly.type
_entity_poly.pdbx_seq_one_letter_code
_entity_poly.pdbx_strand_id
1 'polypeptide(L)'
;MQNPDESRDDWGAPTRWSLIERAAGQRPEAEAHHAWRELLQRYHSAVEQSMRRALHNHPQWPEAAADFFAYLFEQELLPRVDRNQGRFRCFMQGVVRRYALNWRRTTGRAASADLDELELPGAEAEAEFEREEESAWAEAILRSAVKRFQAAHPRDAEFLLRAYGIAPWPASTREELCAAFDVNESALNVAIHRARKRLAKEIEEEIRELVQGRVDFEAERELLLARLRSAHPGFLDAGGAAGAD
;
A
#
# COMPACT_ATOMS: atom_id res chain seq x y z
N MET A 1 6.19 24.26 10.53
CA MET A 1 6.18 23.02 11.32
C MET A 1 5.15 22.11 10.67
N GLN A 2 5.56 21.30 9.69
CA GLN A 2 4.68 20.38 8.94
C GLN A 2 4.82 18.99 9.55
N ASN A 3 3.67 18.37 9.84
CA ASN A 3 3.54 17.07 10.48
C ASN A 3 4.20 15.96 9.63
N PRO A 4 4.98 15.04 10.23
CA PRO A 4 5.53 13.88 9.52
C PRO A 4 4.57 12.66 9.47
N ASP A 5 3.29 12.80 9.85
CA ASP A 5 2.31 11.68 9.90
C ASP A 5 1.12 11.88 8.94
N GLU A 6 1.40 12.13 7.67
CA GLU A 6 0.41 12.02 6.59
C GLU A 6 0.77 10.83 5.69
N SER A 7 0.66 9.61 6.21
CA SER A 7 0.61 8.39 5.37
C SER A 7 -0.84 7.98 5.08
N ARG A 8 -1.64 8.97 4.65
CA ARG A 8 -2.91 8.69 3.98
C ARG A 8 -2.54 8.13 2.61
N ASP A 9 -2.70 6.83 2.42
CA ASP A 9 -2.54 6.08 1.15
C ASP A 9 -2.48 6.99 -0.10
N ASP A 10 -1.27 7.40 -0.50
CA ASP A 10 -1.06 8.44 -1.53
C ASP A 10 -1.63 8.03 -2.90
N TRP A 11 -1.84 6.73 -3.08
CA TRP A 11 -2.32 6.10 -4.30
C TRP A 11 -3.83 5.79 -4.27
N GLY A 12 -4.54 6.26 -3.23
CA GLY A 12 -5.90 5.89 -2.79
C GLY A 12 -7.09 6.18 -3.73
N ALA A 13 -6.90 6.14 -5.05
CA ALA A 13 -7.99 6.25 -6.02
C ALA A 13 -8.24 4.90 -6.73
N PRO A 14 -9.50 4.47 -6.92
CA PRO A 14 -9.82 3.22 -7.62
C PRO A 14 -9.25 3.18 -9.04
N THR A 15 -8.65 2.04 -9.42
CA THR A 15 -8.16 1.81 -10.79
C THR A 15 -9.34 1.88 -11.77
N ARG A 16 -9.36 2.92 -12.60
CA ARG A 16 -10.33 3.07 -13.68
C ARG A 16 -9.79 2.40 -14.94
N TRP A 17 -10.00 1.09 -15.10
CA TRP A 17 -9.52 0.34 -16.27
C TRP A 17 -10.01 0.93 -17.59
N SER A 18 -11.27 1.38 -17.67
CA SER A 18 -11.78 2.06 -18.86
C SER A 18 -11.09 3.39 -19.14
N LEU A 19 -10.54 4.08 -18.15
CA LEU A 19 -9.72 5.27 -18.35
C LEU A 19 -8.34 4.90 -18.89
N ILE A 20 -7.72 3.86 -18.32
CA ILE A 20 -6.40 3.36 -18.72
C ILE A 20 -6.45 2.81 -20.15
N GLU A 21 -7.45 1.99 -20.48
CA GLU A 21 -7.67 1.46 -21.83
C GLU A 21 -7.91 2.58 -22.86
N ARG A 22 -8.63 3.64 -22.49
CA ARG A 22 -8.80 4.82 -23.36
C ARG A 22 -7.51 5.63 -23.53
N ALA A 23 -6.71 5.74 -22.47
CA ALA A 23 -5.42 6.42 -22.52
C ALA A 23 -4.35 5.60 -23.25
N ALA A 24 -4.46 4.27 -23.24
CA ALA A 24 -3.56 3.32 -23.86
C ALA A 24 -3.93 2.95 -25.32
N GLY A 25 -5.17 3.22 -25.72
CA GLY A 25 -5.74 2.73 -26.98
C GLY A 25 -5.46 3.61 -28.20
N GLN A 26 -5.53 3.00 -29.38
CA GLN A 26 -5.51 3.64 -30.70
C GLN A 26 -6.88 4.26 -31.06
N ARG A 27 -7.47 5.03 -30.13
CA ARG A 27 -8.73 5.77 -30.34
C ARG A 27 -8.46 7.08 -31.12
N PRO A 28 -9.50 7.80 -31.61
CA PRO A 28 -9.30 9.14 -32.16
C PRO A 28 -8.51 10.01 -31.18
N GLU A 29 -7.49 10.69 -31.69
CA GLU A 29 -6.43 11.36 -30.92
C GLU A 29 -6.96 12.25 -29.78
N ALA A 30 -8.10 12.92 -29.99
CA ALA A 30 -8.75 13.78 -29.00
C ALA A 30 -9.26 13.05 -27.74
N GLU A 31 -9.80 11.83 -27.89
CA GLU A 31 -10.32 11.04 -26.75
C GLU A 31 -9.18 10.45 -25.92
N ALA A 32 -8.13 9.97 -26.58
CA ALA A 32 -6.92 9.47 -25.94
C ALA A 32 -6.21 10.59 -25.14
N HIS A 33 -6.10 11.79 -25.72
CA HIS A 33 -5.50 12.95 -25.06
C HIS A 33 -6.29 13.41 -23.83
N HIS A 34 -7.63 13.36 -23.89
CA HIS A 34 -8.47 13.65 -22.73
C HIS A 34 -8.28 12.61 -21.63
N ALA A 35 -8.30 11.32 -21.98
CA ALA A 35 -8.07 10.23 -21.03
C ALA A 35 -6.68 10.31 -20.38
N TRP A 36 -5.65 10.68 -21.15
CA TRP A 36 -4.30 10.88 -20.65
C TRP A 36 -4.23 12.02 -19.62
N ARG A 37 -4.81 13.20 -19.91
CA ARG A 37 -4.86 14.32 -18.95
C ARG A 37 -5.57 13.95 -17.65
N GLU A 38 -6.68 13.22 -17.73
CA GLU A 38 -7.40 12.73 -16.55
C GLU A 38 -6.54 11.74 -15.75
N LEU A 39 -5.77 10.87 -16.42
CA LEU A 39 -4.84 9.95 -15.78
C LEU A 39 -3.70 10.69 -15.06
N LEU A 40 -3.09 11.69 -15.72
CA LEU A 40 -2.05 12.54 -15.12
C LEU A 40 -2.57 13.22 -13.85
N GLN A 41 -3.70 13.91 -13.93
CA GLN A 41 -4.29 14.60 -12.77
C GLN A 41 -4.58 13.65 -11.61
N ARG A 42 -4.99 12.42 -11.90
CA ARG A 42 -5.32 11.42 -10.89
C ARG A 42 -4.11 10.87 -10.16
N TYR A 43 -3.00 10.62 -10.88
CA TYR A 43 -1.83 9.93 -10.32
C TYR A 43 -0.66 10.86 -9.99
N HIS A 44 -0.72 12.14 -10.36
CA HIS A 44 0.36 13.12 -10.13
C HIS A 44 0.87 13.13 -8.69
N SER A 45 -0.02 13.38 -7.72
CA SER A 45 0.38 13.47 -6.31
C SER A 45 0.98 12.16 -5.80
N ALA A 46 0.43 11.02 -6.22
CA ALA A 46 0.92 9.70 -5.82
C ALA A 46 2.33 9.43 -6.38
N VAL A 47 2.56 9.82 -7.64
CA VAL A 47 3.86 9.75 -8.31
C VAL A 47 4.87 10.64 -7.63
N GLU A 48 4.55 11.90 -7.35
CA GLU A 48 5.46 12.85 -6.68
C GLU A 48 5.94 12.30 -5.34
N GLN A 49 5.01 11.80 -4.52
CA GLN A 49 5.33 11.26 -3.21
C GLN A 49 6.17 9.99 -3.31
N SER A 50 5.84 9.08 -4.22
CA SER A 50 6.66 7.89 -4.47
C SER A 50 8.03 8.23 -5.05
N MET A 51 8.14 9.22 -5.94
CA MET A 51 9.41 9.68 -6.51
C MET A 51 10.30 10.27 -5.43
N ARG A 52 9.75 11.15 -4.58
CA ARG A 52 10.44 11.74 -3.44
C ARG A 52 11.01 10.67 -2.50
N ARG A 53 10.24 9.61 -2.23
CA ARG A 53 10.71 8.44 -1.45
C ARG A 53 11.81 7.68 -2.19
N ALA A 54 11.59 7.30 -3.45
CA ALA A 54 12.52 6.50 -4.25
C ALA A 54 13.87 7.19 -4.50
N LEU A 55 13.87 8.52 -4.54
CA LEU A 55 15.06 9.36 -4.67
C LEU A 55 15.64 9.79 -3.32
N HIS A 56 15.17 9.25 -2.19
CA HIS A 56 15.67 9.55 -0.84
C HIS A 56 15.66 11.06 -0.51
N ASN A 57 14.60 11.78 -0.93
CA ASN A 57 14.50 13.24 -0.83
C ASN A 57 15.63 14.01 -1.55
N HIS A 58 16.21 13.46 -2.61
CA HIS A 58 17.19 14.17 -3.44
C HIS A 58 16.62 15.53 -3.91
N PRO A 59 17.37 16.65 -3.86
CA PRO A 59 16.84 17.98 -4.18
C PRO A 59 16.15 18.09 -5.54
N GLN A 60 16.58 17.29 -6.51
CA GLN A 60 16.04 17.25 -7.88
C GLN A 60 14.88 16.27 -8.09
N TRP A 61 14.27 15.76 -7.01
CA TRP A 61 13.09 14.90 -7.12
C TRP A 61 11.90 15.56 -7.84
N PRO A 62 11.66 16.89 -7.74
CA PRO A 62 10.54 17.52 -8.46
C PRO A 62 10.73 17.45 -9.98
N GLU A 63 11.94 17.69 -10.47
CA GLU A 63 12.28 17.61 -11.90
C GLU A 63 12.10 16.18 -12.40
N ALA A 64 12.60 15.18 -11.66
CA ALA A 64 12.41 13.78 -11.98
C ALA A 64 10.92 13.37 -11.99
N ALA A 65 10.10 13.91 -11.08
CA ALA A 65 8.66 13.64 -11.04
C ALA A 65 7.91 14.28 -12.22
N ALA A 66 8.33 15.47 -12.68
CA ALA A 66 7.77 16.12 -13.85
C ALA A 66 8.07 15.33 -15.14
N ASP A 67 9.31 14.86 -15.28
CA ASP A 67 9.77 14.12 -16.46
C ASP A 67 9.25 12.69 -16.52
N PHE A 68 8.85 12.12 -15.38
CA PHE A 68 8.32 10.76 -15.29
C PHE A 68 7.14 10.50 -16.23
N PHE A 69 6.21 11.44 -16.35
CA PHE A 69 5.02 11.24 -17.17
C PHE A 69 5.33 11.33 -18.67
N ALA A 70 6.33 12.14 -19.05
CA ALA A 70 6.87 12.13 -20.41
C ALA A 70 7.51 10.78 -20.70
N TYR A 71 8.35 10.27 -19.78
CA TYR A 71 8.92 8.92 -19.88
C TYR A 71 7.85 7.83 -20.01
N LEU A 72 6.78 7.88 -19.20
CA LEU A 72 5.68 6.92 -19.25
C LEU A 72 4.98 6.91 -20.62
N PHE A 73 4.87 8.07 -21.25
CA PHE A 73 4.27 8.25 -22.59
C PHE A 73 5.22 7.77 -23.69
N GLU A 74 6.47 8.27 -23.71
CA GLU A 74 7.48 7.98 -24.72
C GLU A 74 7.85 6.50 -24.80
N GLN A 75 7.87 5.81 -23.65
CA GLN A 75 8.19 4.39 -23.57
C GLN A 75 6.99 3.47 -23.88
N GLU A 76 5.84 4.05 -24.23
CA GLU A 76 4.61 3.33 -24.55
C GLU A 76 4.26 2.28 -23.48
N LEU A 77 4.43 2.64 -22.21
CA LEU A 77 4.26 1.68 -21.11
C LEU A 77 2.78 1.44 -20.78
N LEU A 78 1.93 2.44 -21.01
CA LEU A 78 0.48 2.32 -20.82
C LEU A 78 -0.16 1.20 -21.67
N PRO A 79 0.09 1.09 -22.99
CA PRO A 79 -0.34 -0.03 -23.82
C PRO A 79 0.05 -1.42 -23.30
N ARG A 80 1.13 -1.52 -22.52
CA ARG A 80 1.66 -2.77 -21.99
C ARG A 80 0.97 -3.22 -20.69
N VAL A 81 0.11 -2.39 -20.12
CA VAL A 81 -0.61 -2.72 -18.89
C VAL A 81 -1.69 -3.76 -19.20
N ASP A 82 -1.46 -4.98 -18.70
CA ASP A 82 -2.46 -6.05 -18.76
C ASP A 82 -3.33 -6.03 -17.50
N ARG A 83 -4.65 -5.93 -17.72
CA ARG A 83 -5.65 -6.00 -16.66
C ARG A 83 -5.64 -7.31 -15.88
N ASN A 84 -5.14 -8.39 -16.49
CA ASN A 84 -5.04 -9.70 -15.86
C ASN A 84 -3.76 -9.87 -15.03
N GLN A 85 -2.79 -8.95 -15.15
CA GLN A 85 -1.49 -9.02 -14.44
C GLN A 85 -1.47 -8.21 -13.14
N GLY A 86 -2.64 -7.79 -12.64
CA GLY A 86 -2.75 -7.07 -11.37
C GLY A 86 -3.17 -5.62 -11.55
N ARG A 87 -2.90 -4.77 -10.56
CA ARG A 87 -3.49 -3.44 -10.44
C ARG A 87 -2.60 -2.37 -11.09
N PHE A 88 -3.19 -1.44 -11.85
CA PHE A 88 -2.46 -0.33 -12.49
C PHE A 88 -1.58 0.48 -11.53
N ARG A 89 -1.99 0.63 -10.27
CA ARG A 89 -1.16 1.29 -9.25
C ARG A 89 0.13 0.55 -8.95
N CYS A 90 0.13 -0.78 -8.93
CA CYS A 90 1.33 -1.59 -8.73
C CYS A 90 2.28 -1.42 -9.93
N PHE A 91 1.71 -1.48 -11.14
CA PHE A 91 2.42 -1.14 -12.37
C PHE A 91 3.06 0.26 -12.30
N MET A 92 2.27 1.30 -11.99
CA MET A 92 2.75 2.68 -11.88
C MET A 92 3.86 2.82 -10.83
N GLN A 93 3.71 2.19 -9.67
CA GLN A 93 4.73 2.21 -8.62
C GLN A 93 6.02 1.52 -9.07
N GLY A 94 5.93 0.38 -9.75
CA GLY A 94 7.07 -0.32 -10.36
C GLY A 94 7.78 0.55 -11.40
N VAL A 95 7.01 1.22 -12.28
CA VAL A 95 7.55 2.13 -13.30
C VAL A 95 8.21 3.36 -12.66
N VAL A 96 7.60 3.98 -11.63
CA VAL A 96 8.20 5.11 -10.88
C VAL A 96 9.53 4.70 -10.26
N ARG A 97 9.61 3.51 -9.65
CA ARG A 97 10.85 3.02 -9.01
C ARG A 97 11.92 2.70 -10.03
N ARG A 98 11.56 2.06 -11.15
CA ARG A 98 12.48 1.79 -12.26
C ARG A 98 13.05 3.09 -12.81
N TYR A 99 12.18 4.07 -13.05
CA TYR A 99 12.57 5.40 -13.48
C TYR A 99 13.52 6.08 -12.47
N ALA A 100 13.16 6.08 -11.18
CA ALA A 100 13.98 6.68 -10.12
C ALA A 100 15.36 6.02 -9.98
N LEU A 101 15.43 4.70 -10.08
CA LEU A 101 16.70 3.95 -10.06
C LEU A 101 17.57 4.32 -11.25
N ASN A 102 16.98 4.42 -12.45
CA ASN A 102 17.68 4.84 -13.64
C ASN A 102 18.17 6.29 -13.53
N TRP A 103 17.30 7.19 -13.08
CA TRP A 103 17.61 8.59 -12.81
C TRP A 103 18.80 8.72 -11.85
N ARG A 104 18.82 7.97 -10.73
CA ARG A 104 19.96 7.98 -9.80
C ARG A 104 21.28 7.49 -10.41
N ARG A 105 21.21 6.50 -11.31
CA ARG A 105 22.40 5.97 -12.00
C ARG A 105 22.96 6.96 -13.03
N THR A 106 22.07 7.66 -13.74
CA THR A 106 22.41 8.61 -14.81
C THR A 106 22.77 10.01 -14.28
N THR A 107 22.21 10.44 -13.15
CA THR A 107 22.61 11.69 -12.49
C THR A 107 23.84 11.48 -11.59
N GLY A 108 24.08 10.26 -11.10
CA GLY A 108 25.22 9.91 -10.25
C GLY A 108 26.50 9.50 -10.99
N ARG A 109 26.40 9.11 -12.27
CA ARG A 109 27.54 8.91 -13.18
C ARG A 109 27.47 10.01 -14.24
N ALA A 110 28.55 10.76 -14.44
CA ALA A 110 28.61 11.84 -15.40
C ALA A 110 27.92 11.49 -16.73
N ALA A 111 27.13 12.45 -17.23
CA ALA A 111 26.35 12.40 -18.45
C ALA A 111 27.05 11.70 -19.63
N SER A 112 26.78 10.41 -19.83
CA SER A 112 26.77 9.72 -21.12
C SER A 112 26.46 8.24 -20.87
N ALA A 113 25.20 7.88 -20.85
CA ALA A 113 24.82 6.50 -21.16
C ALA A 113 23.50 6.60 -21.90
N ASP A 114 23.54 6.30 -23.19
CA ASP A 114 22.37 6.19 -24.04
C ASP A 114 21.32 5.33 -23.33
N LEU A 115 20.13 5.89 -23.18
CA LEU A 115 18.99 5.30 -22.48
C LEU A 115 18.45 4.04 -23.16
N ASP A 116 19.00 3.66 -24.31
CA ASP A 116 18.55 2.55 -25.17
C ASP A 116 19.12 1.17 -24.77
N GLU A 117 20.12 1.10 -23.88
CA GLU A 117 20.74 -0.18 -23.52
C GLU A 117 20.88 -0.35 -22.00
N LEU A 118 19.76 -0.64 -21.33
CA LEU A 118 19.72 -0.89 -19.89
C LEU A 118 18.91 -2.15 -19.60
N GLU A 119 19.60 -3.22 -19.16
CA GLU A 119 18.98 -4.49 -18.78
C GLU A 119 17.94 -4.31 -17.67
N LEU A 120 16.76 -4.89 -17.91
CA LEU A 120 15.65 -4.93 -16.97
C LEU A 120 16.04 -5.78 -15.73
N PRO A 121 15.60 -5.41 -14.51
CA PRO A 121 15.68 -6.32 -13.38
C PRO A 121 14.98 -7.65 -13.74
N GLY A 122 15.57 -8.78 -13.36
CA GLY A 122 14.94 -10.08 -13.57
C GLY A 122 13.61 -10.20 -12.81
N ALA A 123 12.68 -11.00 -13.34
CA ALA A 123 11.32 -11.17 -12.81
C ALA A 123 11.26 -11.53 -11.31
N GLU A 124 12.29 -12.18 -10.77
CA GLU A 124 12.38 -12.55 -9.34
C GLU A 124 12.55 -11.33 -8.43
N ALA A 125 13.40 -10.39 -8.83
CA ALA A 125 13.59 -9.14 -8.10
C ALA A 125 12.30 -8.32 -8.12
N GLU A 126 11.63 -8.25 -9.26
CA GLU A 126 10.34 -7.56 -9.41
C GLU A 126 9.27 -8.13 -8.46
N ALA A 127 9.17 -9.46 -8.40
CA ALA A 127 8.21 -10.13 -7.52
C ALA A 127 8.52 -9.94 -6.02
N GLU A 128 9.78 -9.83 -5.62
CA GLU A 128 10.16 -9.53 -4.23
C GLU A 128 9.77 -8.12 -3.83
N PHE A 129 10.03 -7.14 -4.69
CA PHE A 129 9.66 -5.75 -4.44
C PHE A 129 8.14 -5.54 -4.42
N GLU A 130 7.38 -6.22 -5.27
CA GLU A 130 5.91 -6.19 -5.21
C GLU A 130 5.38 -6.68 -3.85
N ARG A 131 5.99 -7.73 -3.28
CA ARG A 131 5.59 -8.25 -1.97
C ARG A 131 5.87 -7.26 -0.84
N GLU A 132 7.00 -6.56 -0.88
CA GLU A 132 7.35 -5.55 0.14
C GLU A 132 6.35 -4.39 0.13
N GLU A 133 5.95 -3.92 -1.05
CA GLU A 133 4.99 -2.81 -1.20
C GLU A 133 3.58 -3.20 -0.78
N GLU A 134 3.13 -4.39 -1.17
CA GLU A 134 1.85 -4.92 -0.71
C GLU A 134 1.81 -5.04 0.82
N SER A 135 2.94 -5.39 1.44
CA SER A 135 3.07 -5.47 2.90
C SER A 135 3.06 -4.07 3.54
N ALA A 136 3.75 -3.10 2.95
CA ALA A 136 3.75 -1.71 3.44
C ALA A 136 2.35 -1.08 3.36
N TRP A 137 1.60 -1.39 2.31
CA TRP A 137 0.23 -0.91 2.13
C TRP A 137 -0.74 -1.57 3.11
N ALA A 138 -0.66 -2.89 3.25
CA ALA A 138 -1.36 -3.62 4.29
C ALA A 138 -1.11 -3.00 5.68
N GLU A 139 0.15 -2.74 6.02
CA GLU A 139 0.52 -2.14 7.30
C GLU A 139 -0.06 -0.73 7.48
N ALA A 140 -0.14 0.08 6.43
CA ALA A 140 -0.77 1.39 6.48
C ALA A 140 -2.28 1.30 6.79
N ILE A 141 -2.98 0.35 6.16
CA ILE A 141 -4.39 0.07 6.42
C ILE A 141 -4.57 -0.37 7.88
N LEU A 142 -3.72 -1.27 8.37
CA LEU A 142 -3.77 -1.72 9.75
C LEU A 142 -3.58 -0.56 10.73
N ARG A 143 -2.59 0.32 10.51
CA ARG A 143 -2.38 1.50 11.38
C ARG A 143 -3.60 2.41 11.41
N SER A 144 -4.24 2.65 10.26
CA SER A 144 -5.44 3.49 10.19
C SER A 144 -6.62 2.83 10.93
N ALA A 145 -6.85 1.54 10.69
CA ALA A 145 -7.88 0.76 11.36
C ALA A 145 -7.67 0.71 12.87
N VAL A 146 -6.42 0.54 13.35
CA VAL A 146 -6.09 0.57 14.78
C VAL A 146 -6.39 1.94 15.39
N LYS A 147 -6.05 3.04 14.71
CA LYS A 147 -6.39 4.41 15.18
C LYS A 147 -7.91 4.57 15.34
N ARG A 148 -8.72 4.13 14.37
CA ARG A 148 -10.20 4.17 14.47
C ARG A 148 -10.71 3.25 15.58
N PHE A 149 -10.18 2.03 15.67
CA PHE A 149 -10.54 1.06 16.68
C PHE A 149 -10.25 1.55 18.11
N GLN A 150 -9.11 2.20 18.33
CA GLN A 150 -8.75 2.83 19.61
C GLN A 150 -9.74 3.93 19.99
N ALA A 151 -10.17 4.75 19.01
CA ALA A 151 -11.13 5.82 19.26
C ALA A 151 -12.54 5.28 19.58
N ALA A 152 -12.99 4.24 18.87
CA ALA A 152 -14.32 3.66 19.04
C ALA A 152 -14.43 2.72 20.25
N HIS A 153 -13.37 1.97 20.54
CA HIS A 153 -13.36 0.87 21.50
C HIS A 153 -12.05 0.83 22.31
N PRO A 154 -11.74 1.87 23.12
CA PRO A 154 -10.44 2.05 23.75
C PRO A 154 -10.02 0.86 24.63
N ARG A 155 -10.94 0.32 25.44
CA ARG A 155 -10.65 -0.82 26.32
C ARG A 155 -10.32 -2.08 25.53
N ASP A 156 -11.09 -2.40 24.48
CA ASP A 156 -10.87 -3.57 23.64
C ASP A 156 -9.58 -3.42 22.82
N ALA A 157 -9.27 -2.20 22.38
CA ALA A 157 -8.05 -1.87 21.67
C ALA A 157 -6.81 -2.04 22.55
N GLU A 158 -6.80 -1.48 23.76
CA GLU A 158 -5.69 -1.68 24.69
C GLU A 158 -5.48 -3.17 24.98
N PHE A 159 -6.57 -3.90 25.21
CA PHE A 159 -6.55 -5.34 25.46
C PHE A 159 -5.87 -6.10 24.31
N LEU A 160 -6.31 -5.84 23.09
CA LEU A 160 -5.85 -6.56 21.91
C LEU A 160 -4.41 -6.18 21.53
N LEU A 161 -4.08 -4.89 21.57
CA LEU A 161 -2.75 -4.41 21.19
C LEU A 161 -1.68 -4.89 22.16
N ARG A 162 -1.98 -4.95 23.47
CA ARG A 162 -1.09 -5.56 24.46
C ARG A 162 -0.95 -7.07 24.30
N ALA A 163 -2.01 -7.78 23.92
CA ALA A 163 -1.95 -9.22 23.68
C ALA A 163 -1.04 -9.62 22.51
N TYR A 164 -0.89 -8.74 21.51
CA TYR A 164 -0.08 -9.00 20.31
C TYR A 164 1.16 -8.12 20.19
N GLY A 165 1.44 -7.25 21.16
CA GLY A 165 2.59 -6.35 21.16
C GLY A 165 2.59 -5.33 20.02
N ILE A 166 1.42 -4.84 19.66
CA ILE A 166 1.26 -3.84 18.60
C ILE A 166 1.34 -2.45 19.22
N ALA A 167 2.09 -1.56 18.54
CA ALA A 167 2.24 -0.19 18.97
C ALA A 167 0.89 0.47 19.32
N PRO A 168 0.80 1.24 20.42
CA PRO A 168 1.92 1.74 21.22
C PRO A 168 2.38 0.84 22.37
N TRP A 169 1.85 -0.39 22.51
CA TRP A 169 2.10 -1.23 23.68
C TRP A 169 3.02 -2.41 23.40
N PRO A 170 3.92 -2.78 24.34
CA PRO A 170 4.66 -4.03 24.26
C PRO A 170 3.73 -5.24 24.49
N ALA A 171 4.18 -6.42 24.07
CA ALA A 171 3.47 -7.67 24.34
C ALA A 171 3.40 -7.91 25.86
N SER A 172 2.21 -8.24 26.36
CA SER A 172 1.96 -8.60 27.76
C SER A 172 1.58 -10.07 27.87
N THR A 173 1.94 -10.71 28.99
CA THR A 173 1.52 -12.09 29.25
C THR A 173 0.02 -12.17 29.54
N ARG A 174 -0.56 -13.36 29.42
CA ARG A 174 -1.98 -13.59 29.75
C ARG A 174 -2.28 -13.24 31.21
N GLU A 175 -1.34 -13.53 32.11
CA GLU A 175 -1.44 -13.23 33.55
C GLU A 175 -1.45 -11.71 33.81
N GLU A 176 -0.55 -10.97 33.15
CA GLU A 176 -0.48 -9.51 33.22
C GLU A 176 -1.75 -8.86 32.68
N LEU A 177 -2.32 -9.40 31.61
CA LEU A 177 -3.59 -8.92 31.04
C LEU A 177 -4.77 -9.22 31.97
N CYS A 178 -4.86 -10.43 32.53
CA CYS A 178 -5.88 -10.79 33.50
C CYS A 178 -5.84 -9.85 34.72
N ALA A 179 -4.64 -9.59 35.26
CA ALA A 179 -4.45 -8.66 36.37
C ALA A 179 -4.77 -7.20 36.00
N ALA A 180 -4.31 -6.72 34.84
CA ALA A 180 -4.51 -5.34 34.43
C ALA A 180 -5.98 -5.00 34.14
N PHE A 181 -6.76 -5.96 33.65
CA PHE A 181 -8.16 -5.75 33.26
C PHE A 181 -9.18 -6.32 34.26
N ASP A 182 -8.71 -6.91 35.37
CA ASP A 182 -9.51 -7.59 36.40
C ASP A 182 -10.44 -8.66 35.80
N VAL A 183 -9.85 -9.56 35.01
CA VAL A 183 -10.58 -10.65 34.34
C VAL A 183 -9.90 -11.99 34.58
N ASN A 184 -10.70 -13.06 34.59
CA ASN A 184 -10.17 -14.42 34.55
C ASN A 184 -9.80 -14.84 33.12
N GLU A 185 -9.10 -15.96 32.98
CA GLU A 185 -8.61 -16.43 31.67
C GLU A 185 -9.74 -16.75 30.66
N SER A 186 -10.88 -17.25 31.13
CA SER A 186 -12.04 -17.51 30.26
C SER A 186 -12.58 -16.20 29.68
N ALA A 187 -12.71 -15.17 30.52
CA ALA A 187 -13.12 -13.84 30.11
C ALA A 187 -12.07 -13.16 29.22
N LEU A 188 -10.77 -13.40 29.45
CA LEU A 188 -9.66 -12.94 28.61
C LEU A 188 -9.82 -13.44 27.17
N ASN A 189 -10.06 -14.74 26.98
CA ASN A 189 -10.26 -15.33 25.66
C ASN A 189 -11.45 -14.71 24.91
N VAL A 190 -12.57 -14.49 25.59
CA VAL A 190 -13.76 -13.88 25.00
C VAL A 190 -13.50 -12.42 24.62
N ALA A 191 -12.77 -11.68 25.46
CA ALA A 191 -12.41 -10.29 25.20
C ALA A 191 -11.50 -10.17 23.96
N ILE A 192 -10.45 -10.99 23.85
CA ILE A 192 -9.57 -11.03 22.67
C ILE A 192 -10.38 -11.37 21.42
N HIS A 193 -11.20 -12.41 21.48
CA HIS A 193 -12.01 -12.81 20.32
C HIS A 193 -12.94 -11.69 19.85
N ARG A 194 -13.63 -11.02 20.79
CA ARG A 194 -14.51 -9.89 20.48
C ARG A 194 -13.74 -8.70 19.91
N ALA A 195 -12.61 -8.34 20.51
CA ALA A 195 -11.77 -7.23 20.07
C ALA A 195 -11.24 -7.46 18.65
N ARG A 196 -10.78 -8.69 18.35
CA ARG A 196 -10.34 -9.07 17.00
C ARG A 196 -11.44 -8.94 15.97
N LYS A 197 -12.66 -9.39 16.29
CA LYS A 197 -13.81 -9.26 15.38
C LYS A 197 -14.16 -7.79 15.09
N ARG A 198 -14.03 -6.91 16.10
CA ARG A 198 -14.26 -5.46 15.94
C ARG A 198 -13.18 -4.83 15.08
N LEU A 199 -11.91 -5.08 15.36
CA LEU A 199 -10.81 -4.57 14.54
C LEU A 199 -10.87 -5.09 13.10
N ALA A 200 -11.21 -6.37 12.89
CA ALA A 200 -11.37 -6.93 11.54
C ALA A 200 -12.46 -6.17 10.75
N LYS A 201 -13.53 -5.72 11.42
CA LYS A 201 -14.55 -4.88 10.81
C LYS A 201 -14.01 -3.50 10.44
N GLU A 202 -13.23 -2.86 11.32
CA GLU A 202 -12.58 -1.57 11.01
C GLU A 202 -11.60 -1.69 9.83
N ILE A 203 -10.81 -2.78 9.78
CA ILE A 203 -9.94 -3.09 8.63
C ILE A 203 -10.77 -3.25 7.36
N GLU A 204 -11.87 -4.00 7.42
CA GLU A 204 -12.74 -4.20 6.25
C GLU A 204 -13.39 -2.89 5.78
N GLU A 205 -13.78 -2.01 6.69
CA GLU A 205 -14.31 -0.68 6.38
C GLU A 205 -13.23 0.22 5.77
N GLU A 206 -12.01 0.23 6.29
CA GLU A 206 -10.87 0.94 5.70
C GLU A 206 -10.56 0.43 4.29
N ILE A 207 -10.50 -0.89 4.10
CA ILE A 207 -10.31 -1.50 2.78
C ILE A 207 -11.47 -1.05 1.87
N ARG A 208 -12.72 -1.11 2.34
CA ARG A 208 -13.89 -0.70 1.55
C ARG A 208 -13.83 0.77 1.15
N GLU A 209 -13.41 1.67 2.04
CA GLU A 209 -13.27 3.10 1.73
C GLU A 209 -12.15 3.37 0.71
N LEU A 210 -11.00 2.69 0.83
CA LEU A 210 -9.84 2.87 -0.06
C LEU A 210 -10.00 2.17 -1.42
N VAL A 211 -10.83 1.13 -1.45
CA VAL A 211 -11.09 0.25 -2.62
C VAL A 211 -12.44 0.58 -3.28
N GLN A 212 -13.23 1.51 -2.73
CA GLN A 212 -14.54 1.89 -3.26
C GLN A 212 -14.47 2.28 -4.75
N GLY A 213 -15.28 1.63 -5.59
CA GLY A 213 -15.35 1.88 -7.04
C GLY A 213 -14.42 1.02 -7.92
N ARG A 214 -13.79 -0.02 -7.37
CA ARG A 214 -12.96 -0.97 -8.15
C ARG A 214 -13.76 -2.18 -8.60
N VAL A 215 -13.42 -2.69 -9.79
CA VAL A 215 -14.10 -3.85 -10.41
C VAL A 215 -13.80 -5.17 -9.69
N ASP A 216 -12.86 -5.18 -8.72
CA ASP A 216 -12.41 -6.39 -8.05
C ASP A 216 -12.09 -6.16 -6.56
N PHE A 217 -13.05 -5.61 -5.81
CA PHE A 217 -12.89 -5.39 -4.36
C PHE A 217 -12.45 -6.66 -3.60
N GLU A 218 -12.95 -7.83 -4.01
CA GLU A 218 -12.72 -9.07 -3.29
C GLU A 218 -11.29 -9.58 -3.42
N ALA A 219 -10.70 -9.54 -4.62
CA ALA A 219 -9.28 -9.90 -4.78
C ALA A 219 -8.37 -8.90 -4.06
N GLU A 220 -8.74 -7.61 -4.06
CA GLU A 220 -8.00 -6.58 -3.34
C GLU A 220 -8.01 -6.81 -1.83
N ARG A 221 -9.19 -7.15 -1.29
CA ARG A 221 -9.41 -7.49 0.11
C ARG A 221 -8.62 -8.73 0.51
N GLU A 222 -8.72 -9.83 -0.23
CA GLU A 222 -8.01 -11.07 0.11
C GLU A 222 -6.49 -10.90 0.05
N LEU A 223 -5.95 -10.17 -0.93
CA LEU A 223 -4.51 -9.91 -0.99
C LEU A 223 -4.02 -9.15 0.25
N LEU A 224 -4.72 -8.08 0.62
CA LEU A 224 -4.37 -7.25 1.77
C LEU A 224 -4.46 -8.03 3.08
N LEU A 225 -5.53 -8.81 3.26
CA LEU A 225 -5.68 -9.68 4.42
C LEU A 225 -4.59 -10.75 4.48
N ALA A 226 -4.18 -11.32 3.35
CA ALA A 226 -3.09 -12.28 3.28
C ALA A 226 -1.76 -11.67 3.72
N ARG A 227 -1.45 -10.43 3.28
CA ARG A 227 -0.24 -9.71 3.70
C ARG A 227 -0.25 -9.38 5.18
N LEU A 228 -1.40 -8.94 5.71
CA LEU A 228 -1.54 -8.70 7.14
C LEU A 228 -1.39 -9.96 7.99
N ARG A 229 -1.96 -11.10 7.56
CA ARG A 229 -1.78 -12.39 8.25
C ARG A 229 -0.32 -12.84 8.22
N SER A 230 0.38 -12.59 7.12
CA SER A 230 1.82 -12.87 6.99
C SER A 230 2.67 -12.00 7.91
N ALA A 231 2.35 -10.71 8.04
CA ALA A 231 3.08 -9.78 8.89
C ALA A 231 2.76 -9.92 10.38
N HIS A 232 1.52 -10.28 10.71
CA HIS A 232 1.01 -10.45 12.07
C HIS A 232 0.33 -11.82 12.25
N PRO A 233 1.10 -12.91 12.36
CA PRO A 233 0.54 -14.26 12.50
C PRO A 233 -0.40 -14.37 13.71
N GLY A 234 -1.55 -15.01 13.54
CA GLY A 234 -2.52 -15.21 14.62
C GLY A 234 -3.32 -13.96 15.03
N PHE A 235 -3.02 -12.78 14.47
CA PHE A 235 -3.72 -11.53 14.78
C PHE A 235 -5.06 -11.40 14.03
N LEU A 236 -5.12 -11.84 12.77
CA LEU A 236 -6.31 -11.76 11.91
C LEU A 236 -6.96 -13.11 11.56
N ASP A 237 -6.41 -14.22 12.06
CA ASP A 237 -6.96 -15.56 11.79
C ASP A 237 -8.24 -15.85 12.59
N ALA A 238 -9.32 -16.22 11.91
CA ALA A 238 -10.62 -16.47 12.54
C ALA A 238 -10.63 -17.61 13.61
N GLY A 239 -9.52 -18.34 13.80
CA GLY A 239 -9.41 -19.45 14.76
C GLY A 239 -8.05 -19.69 15.42
N GLY A 240 -7.09 -18.77 15.31
CA GLY A 240 -5.78 -18.95 15.95
C GLY A 240 -5.82 -18.54 17.42
N ALA A 241 -5.78 -19.51 18.34
CA ALA A 241 -5.38 -19.25 19.72
C ALA A 241 -4.02 -18.55 19.71
N ALA A 242 -3.94 -17.37 20.35
CA ALA A 242 -2.65 -16.78 20.68
C ALA A 242 -1.80 -17.87 21.33
N GLY A 243 -0.60 -18.06 20.79
CA GLY A 243 0.26 -19.23 20.99
C GLY A 243 0.24 -19.77 22.42
N ALA A 244 0.07 -21.08 22.52
CA ALA A 244 0.61 -21.83 23.64
C ALA A 244 2.12 -21.94 23.43
N ASP A 245 2.84 -21.60 24.50
CA ASP A 245 4.30 -21.57 24.73
C ASP A 245 5.11 -20.42 24.12
#